data_AF-A0A0Q7ZL84-F1
#
_entry.id   AF-A0A0Q7ZL84-F1
#
_cell.length_a   1.000
_cell.length_b   1.000
_cell.length_c   1.000
_cell.angle_alpha   90.00
_cell.angle_beta   90.00
_cell.angle_gamma   90.00
#
_symmetry.space_group_name_H-M   'P 1'
#
loop_
_entity.id
_entity.type
_entity.pdbx_description
1 polymer ?
#
loop_
_entity_poly.entity_id
_entity_poly.type
_entity_poly.pdbx_seq_one_letter_code
_entity_poly.pdbx_strand_id
1 'polypeptide(L)'
;MLFHITQVHSPELCPRDEGGSNSLFDASVEGVRVVGRYGANAQHTLFLVVEADDVNAVHKFLWPGFRRCTSTVTPVSEVPVPKD
;
A
#
# COMPACT_ATOMS: atom_id res chain seq x y z
N MET A 1 -4.73 -13.72 1.44
CA MET A 1 -4.24 -13.04 2.65
C MET A 1 -4.60 -11.56 2.57
N LEU A 2 -5.13 -10.97 3.63
CA LEU A 2 -5.46 -9.54 3.69
C LEU A 2 -4.37 -8.74 4.44
N PHE A 3 -3.99 -7.60 3.89
CA PHE A 3 -2.96 -6.71 4.45
C PHE A 3 -3.48 -5.28 4.57
N HIS A 4 -3.16 -4.65 5.69
CA HIS A 4 -3.19 -3.21 5.84
C HIS A 4 -1.76 -2.67 5.69
N ILE A 5 -1.58 -1.70 4.79
CA ILE A 5 -0.28 -1.11 4.47
C ILE A 5 -0.37 0.39 4.65
N THR A 6 0.53 0.95 5.47
CA THR A 6 0.77 2.39 5.53
C THR A 6 2.05 2.70 4.77
N GLN A 7 1.98 3.57 3.75
CA GLN A 7 3.16 4.11 3.07
C GLN A 7 3.33 5.59 3.39
N VAL A 8 4.53 5.98 3.82
CA VAL A 8 4.88 7.39 4.08
C VAL A 8 6.09 7.75 3.26
N HIS A 9 6.03 8.87 2.54
CA HIS A 9 7.19 9.48 1.86
C HIS A 9 7.43 10.89 2.40
N SER A 10 8.63 11.43 2.20
CA SER A 10 8.91 12.83 2.53
C SER A 10 8.49 13.76 1.38
N PRO A 11 8.30 15.07 1.64
CA PRO A 11 7.93 16.03 0.59
C PRO A 11 8.91 16.05 -0.59
N GLU A 12 10.21 15.87 -0.33
CA GLU A 12 11.28 15.86 -1.35
C GLU A 12 11.16 14.67 -2.31
N LEU A 13 10.52 13.58 -1.88
CA LEU A 13 10.30 12.37 -2.66
C LEU A 13 8.88 12.30 -3.23
N CYS A 14 8.11 13.39 -3.11
CA CYS A 14 6.72 13.41 -3.54
C CYS A 14 6.60 13.29 -5.06
N PRO A 15 5.93 12.25 -5.56
CA PRO A 15 5.80 12.02 -7.00
C PRO A 15 4.69 12.87 -7.63
N ARG A 16 4.27 14.00 -7.03
CA ARG A 16 3.09 14.78 -7.47
C ARG A 16 3.11 15.04 -8.98
N ASP A 17 4.27 15.40 -9.49
CA ASP A 17 4.47 15.78 -10.89
C ASP A 17 4.93 14.57 -11.76
N GLU A 18 4.99 13.37 -11.18
CA GLU A 18 5.42 12.10 -11.77
C GLU A 18 4.34 10.99 -11.68
N GLY A 19 3.05 11.37 -11.74
CA GLY A 19 1.93 10.43 -11.63
C GLY A 19 1.32 10.31 -10.23
N GLY A 20 1.84 11.07 -9.27
CA GLY A 20 1.30 11.20 -7.92
C GLY A 20 1.36 9.90 -7.14
N SER A 21 0.50 9.79 -6.13
CA SER A 21 0.47 8.63 -5.24
C SER A 21 0.12 7.29 -5.92
N ASN A 22 -0.32 7.31 -7.18
CA ASN A 22 -0.53 6.09 -7.98
C ASN A 22 0.78 5.50 -8.51
N SER A 23 1.86 6.29 -8.56
CA SER A 23 3.19 5.81 -8.99
C SER A 23 3.95 5.08 -7.88
N LEU A 24 3.39 4.99 -6.67
CA LEU A 24 4.07 4.44 -5.48
C LEU A 24 3.78 2.94 -5.26
N PHE A 25 2.92 2.34 -6.07
CA PHE A 25 2.60 0.93 -6.07
C PHE A 25 2.19 0.48 -7.47
N ASP A 26 2.19 -0.83 -7.73
CA ASP A 26 1.76 -1.43 -8.99
C ASP A 26 0.53 -2.34 -8.78
N ALA A 27 -0.66 -1.80 -9.01
CA ALA A 27 -1.91 -2.55 -8.87
C ALA A 27 -2.14 -3.61 -9.96
N SER A 28 -1.25 -3.72 -10.96
CA SER A 28 -1.34 -4.75 -12.00
C SER A 28 -0.61 -6.06 -11.66
N VAL A 29 0.09 -6.10 -10.52
CA VAL A 29 0.78 -7.31 -10.06
C VAL A 29 -0.19 -8.48 -9.92
N GLU A 30 0.13 -9.59 -10.57
CA GLU A 30 -0.63 -10.84 -10.45
C GLU A 30 -0.69 -11.32 -8.99
N GLY A 31 -1.86 -11.81 -8.58
CA GLY A 31 -2.09 -12.24 -7.20
C GLY A 31 -2.24 -11.09 -6.20
N VAL A 32 -2.49 -9.87 -6.67
CA VAL A 32 -2.83 -8.69 -5.84
C VAL A 32 -4.19 -8.12 -6.24
N ARG A 33 -5.03 -7.86 -5.25
CA ARG A 33 -6.28 -7.11 -5.39
C ARG A 33 -6.31 -5.97 -4.37
N VAL A 34 -6.37 -4.74 -4.87
CA VAL A 34 -6.56 -3.57 -4.00
C VAL A 34 -8.02 -3.52 -3.55
N VAL A 35 -8.25 -3.75 -2.26
CA VAL A 35 -9.58 -3.68 -1.63
C VAL A 35 -9.96 -2.24 -1.35
N GLY A 36 -8.99 -1.44 -0.90
CA GLY A 36 -9.21 -0.04 -0.57
C GLY A 36 -7.92 0.76 -0.64
N ARG A 37 -8.07 2.04 -0.97
CA ARG A 37 -6.98 3.00 -1.02
C ARG A 37 -7.47 4.35 -0.52
N TYR A 38 -6.81 4.83 0.51
CA TYR A 38 -7.11 6.09 1.17
C TYR A 38 -5.82 6.86 1.39
N GLY A 39 -5.90 8.16 1.66
CA GLY A 39 -4.70 8.97 1.86
C GLY A 39 -4.94 10.20 2.71
N ALA A 40 -3.97 10.49 3.57
CA ALA A 40 -3.79 11.79 4.18
C ALA A 40 -2.75 12.54 3.36
N ASN A 41 -3.13 12.98 2.15
CA ASN A 41 -2.18 13.46 1.14
C ASN A 41 -1.32 14.64 1.63
N ALA A 42 -1.88 15.55 2.44
CA ALA A 42 -1.13 16.67 3.03
C ALA A 42 -0.02 16.23 4.01
N GLN A 43 -0.09 14.98 4.51
CA GLN A 43 0.92 14.36 5.37
C GLN A 43 1.85 13.42 4.58
N HIS A 44 1.70 13.32 3.26
CA HIS A 44 2.44 12.37 2.42
C HIS A 44 2.25 10.89 2.82
N THR A 45 1.05 10.56 3.32
CA THR A 45 0.70 9.23 3.83
C THR A 45 -0.41 8.58 3.01
N LEU A 46 -0.21 7.31 2.64
CA LEU A 46 -1.19 6.43 2.01
C LEU A 46 -1.56 5.27 2.92
N PHE A 47 -2.83 4.88 2.87
CA PHE A 47 -3.37 3.70 3.52
C PHE A 47 -3.93 2.77 2.43
N LEU A 48 -3.40 1.56 2.36
CA LEU A 48 -3.78 0.56 1.37
C LEU A 48 -4.30 -0.68 2.09
N VAL A 49 -5.43 -1.19 1.64
CA VAL A 49 -5.95 -2.50 2.04
C VAL A 49 -5.86 -3.40 0.82
N VAL A 50 -5.07 -4.46 0.93
CA VAL A 50 -4.69 -5.30 -0.21
C VAL A 50 -4.92 -6.76 0.15
N GLU A 51 -5.65 -7.47 -0.71
CA GLU A 51 -5.60 -8.93 -0.73
C GLU A 51 -4.45 -9.37 -1.62
N ALA A 52 -3.65 -10.31 -1.15
CA ALA A 52 -2.59 -10.91 -1.93
C ALA A 52 -2.51 -12.42 -1.69
N ASP A 53 -2.02 -13.14 -2.70
CA ASP A 53 -1.80 -14.59 -2.65
C ASP A 53 -0.66 -14.94 -1.69
N ASP A 54 0.42 -14.16 -1.73
CA ASP A 54 1.59 -14.32 -0.89
C ASP A 54 2.33 -12.99 -0.62
N VAL A 55 3.37 -13.06 0.22
CA VAL A 55 4.21 -11.90 0.57
C VAL A 55 5.06 -11.39 -0.60
N ASN A 56 5.40 -12.23 -1.58
CA ASN A 56 6.17 -11.80 -2.75
C ASN A 56 5.33 -10.92 -3.67
N ALA A 57 4.04 -11.19 -3.80
CA ALA A 57 3.10 -10.35 -4.52
C ALA A 57 2.99 -8.97 -3.86
N VAL A 58 2.95 -8.90 -2.52
CA VAL A 58 3.01 -7.63 -1.77
C VAL A 58 4.33 -6.88 -2.02
N HIS A 59 5.47 -7.56 -2.06
CA HIS A 59 6.75 -6.91 -2.36
C HIS A 59 6.75 -6.29 -3.77
N LYS A 60 6.33 -7.06 -4.78
CA LYS A 60 6.21 -6.59 -6.17
C LYS A 60 5.29 -5.39 -6.28
N PHE A 61 4.13 -5.46 -5.61
CA PHE A 61 3.17 -4.37 -5.54
C PHE A 61 3.79 -3.09 -4.98
N LEU A 62 4.67 -3.18 -3.98
CA LEU A 62 5.31 -2.02 -3.35
C LEU A 62 6.63 -1.56 -4.01
N TRP A 63 7.15 -2.27 -5.02
CA TRP A 63 8.43 -1.94 -5.66
C TRP A 63 8.53 -0.51 -6.19
N PRO A 64 7.51 0.07 -6.84
CA PRO A 64 7.60 1.46 -7.31
C PRO A 64 7.87 2.47 -6.19
N GLY A 65 7.29 2.24 -5.01
CA GLY A 65 7.49 3.07 -3.82
C GLY A 65 8.72 2.71 -2.99
N PHE A 66 9.44 1.63 -3.31
CA PHE A 66 10.42 1.01 -2.41
C PHE A 66 11.63 1.89 -2.06
N ARG A 67 12.00 2.82 -2.95
CA ARG A 67 13.06 3.82 -2.70
C ARG A 67 12.53 5.17 -2.22
N ARG A 68 11.21 5.35 -2.20
CA ARG A 68 10.55 6.64 -1.93
C ARG A 68 9.79 6.65 -0.60
N CYS A 69 9.28 5.48 -0.21
CA CYS A 69 8.38 5.33 0.93
C CYS A 69 8.96 4.39 1.97
N THR A 70 8.72 4.69 3.23
CA THR A 70 8.71 3.70 4.29
C THR A 70 7.35 3.04 4.33
N SER A 71 7.30 1.71 4.26
CA SER A 71 6.05 0.94 4.28
C SER A 71 5.96 0.11 5.56
N THR A 72 4.88 0.26 6.32
CA THR A 72 4.50 -0.67 7.38
C THR A 72 3.44 -1.61 6.83
N VAL A 73 3.72 -2.91 6.82
CA VAL A 73 2.84 -3.95 6.27
C VAL A 73 2.36 -4.82 7.42
N THR A 74 1.05 -4.88 7.63
CA THR A 74 0.43 -5.67 8.70
C THR A 74 -0.56 -6.66 8.10
N PRO A 75 -0.34 -7.98 8.24
CA PRO A 75 -1.39 -8.96 7.91
C PRO A 75 -2.57 -8.76 8.87
N VAL A 76 -3.78 -8.79 8.34
CA VAL A 76 -5.02 -8.59 9.11
C VAL A 76 -5.98 -9.75 8.91
N SER A 77 -6.91 -9.92 9.86
CA SER A 77 -7.96 -10.92 9.76
C SER A 77 -8.86 -10.68 8.55
N GLU A 78 -9.17 -11.74 7.81
CA GLU A 78 -10.16 -11.72 6.72
C GLU A 78 -11.60 -11.81 7.25
N VAL A 79 -11.77 -12.22 8.50
CA VAL A 79 -13.07 -12.23 9.19
C VAL A 79 -13.21 -11.02 10.10
N PRO A 80 -14.44 -10.47 10.27
CA PRO A 80 -14.69 -9.40 11.23
C PRO A 80 -14.20 -9.78 12.62
N VAL A 81 -13.67 -8.79 13.35
CA VAL A 81 -13.28 -8.98 14.76
C VAL A 81 -14.51 -9.45 15.54
N PRO A 82 -14.44 -10.59 16.26
CA PRO A 82 -15.52 -11.07 17.11
C PRO A 82 -15.93 -10.01 18.13
N LYS A 83 -17.21 -9.99 18.53
CA LYS A 83 -17.72 -9.02 19.51
C LYS A 83 -17.59 -9.52 20.96
N ASP A 84 -17.23 -10.78 21.10
CA ASP A 84 -17.31 -11.65 22.27
C ASP A 84 -15.95 -11.95 22.88
#